data_AF-A0A965YSG7-F1
#
_entry.id   AF-A0A965YSG7-F1
#
_cell.length_a   1.000
_cell.length_b   1.000
_cell.length_c   1.000
_cell.angle_alpha   90.00
_cell.angle_beta   90.00
_cell.angle_gamma   90.00
#
_symmetry.space_group_name_H-M   'P 1'
#
loop_
_entity.id
_entity.type
_entity.pdbx_description
1 polymer ?
#
loop_
_entity_poly.entity_id
_entity_poly.type
_entity_poly.pdbx_seq_one_letter_code
_entity_poly.pdbx_strand_id
1 'polypeptide(L)' 'MSDKTKKHIKCVSCCFPRPDMKASTVTWMAFECGNSESEYHRCLLNVTINGEKQSRITWSGCKFGKRR' A
#
# COMPACT_ATOMS: atom_id res chain seq x y z
N MET A 1 -26.90 -2.71 7.70
CA MET A 1 -25.66 -2.34 6.98
C MET A 1 -24.50 -3.14 7.57
N SER A 2 -23.43 -3.30 6.78
CA SER A 2 -22.11 -3.83 7.17
C SER A 2 -21.87 -5.30 6.88
N ASP A 3 -21.82 -5.60 5.59
CA ASP A 3 -21.17 -6.77 5.00
C ASP A 3 -19.69 -6.79 5.43
N LYS A 4 -19.35 -7.65 6.40
CA LYS A 4 -18.00 -7.84 6.94
C LYS A 4 -17.14 -8.73 6.02
N THR A 5 -17.22 -8.52 4.72
CA THR A 5 -16.22 -9.07 3.81
C THR A 5 -14.92 -8.34 4.06
N LYS A 6 -13.94 -9.03 4.67
CA LYS A 6 -12.52 -8.65 4.68
C LYS A 6 -12.14 -8.38 3.21
N LYS A 7 -12.28 -7.13 2.76
CA LYS A 7 -11.93 -6.73 1.40
C LYS A 7 -10.43 -6.98 1.28
N HIS A 8 -10.08 -8.07 0.61
CA HIS A 8 -8.71 -8.44 0.38
C HIS A 8 -8.02 -7.27 -0.33
N ILE A 9 -7.10 -6.60 0.36
CA ILE A 9 -6.39 -5.45 -0.17
C ILE A 9 -5.48 -5.97 -1.27
N LYS A 10 -5.87 -5.77 -2.54
CA LYS A 10 -5.14 -6.30 -3.71
C LYS A 10 -3.67 -5.91 -3.69
N CYS A 11 -3.34 -4.72 -3.19
CA CYS A 11 -1.97 -4.23 -3.08
C CYS A 11 -1.10 -5.05 -2.12
N VAL A 12 -1.65 -5.73 -1.11
CA VAL A 12 -0.87 -6.62 -0.22
C VAL A 12 -0.25 -7.78 -1.00
N SER A 13 -0.99 -8.32 -1.97
CA SER A 13 -0.53 -9.41 -2.84
C SER A 13 -0.01 -8.92 -4.18
N CYS A 14 0.21 -7.61 -4.33
CA CYS A 14 0.62 -7.05 -5.60
C CYS A 14 2.14 -7.24 -5.82
N CYS A 15 2.58 -7.32 -7.07
CA CYS A 15 4.02 -7.36 -7.41
C CYS A 15 4.67 -5.95 -7.47
N PHE A 16 3.87 -4.90 -7.55
CA PHE A 16 4.33 -3.50 -7.64
C PHE A 16 4.71 -2.78 -6.34
N PRO A 17 4.19 -3.14 -5.15
CA PRO A 17 4.63 -2.54 -3.91
C PRO A 17 6.12 -2.77 -3.72
N ARG A 18 6.84 -1.70 -3.40
CA ARG A 18 8.27 -1.75 -3.11
C ARG A 18 8.59 -0.90 -1.89
N PRO A 19 9.66 -1.22 -1.14
CA PRO A 19 10.10 -0.39 -0.03
C PRO A 19 10.50 1.00 -0.53
N ASP A 20 10.03 2.05 0.14
CA ASP A 20 10.55 3.40 -0.02
C ASP A 20 11.54 3.68 1.11
N MET A 21 12.84 3.56 0.83
CA MET A 21 13.90 3.78 1.81
C MET A 21 14.01 5.25 2.24
N LYS A 22 13.53 6.20 1.44
CA LYS A 22 13.57 7.63 1.79
C LYS A 22 12.50 7.98 2.81
N ALA A 23 11.31 7.39 2.68
CA ALA A 23 10.21 7.57 3.63
C ALA A 23 10.32 6.63 4.85
N SER A 24 11.13 5.58 4.76
CA SER A 24 11.35 4.64 5.86
C SER A 24 12.10 5.27 7.03
N THR A 25 11.82 4.78 8.23
CA THR A 25 12.52 5.13 9.46
C THR A 25 13.12 3.87 10.11
N VAL A 26 14.00 4.04 11.09
CA VAL A 26 14.66 2.92 11.79
C VAL A 26 13.68 1.85 12.29
N THR A 27 12.49 2.26 12.75
CA THR A 27 11.47 1.37 13.32
C THR A 27 10.34 1.00 12.37
N TRP A 28 10.34 1.52 11.13
CA TRP A 28 9.19 1.37 10.23
C TRP A 28 9.61 1.44 8.75
N MET A 29 9.25 0.41 7.99
CA MET A 29 9.47 0.33 6.56
C MET A 29 8.25 0.88 5.80
N ALA A 30 8.46 1.94 5.04
CA ALA A 30 7.47 2.50 4.15
C ALA A 30 7.36 1.64 2.89
N PHE A 31 6.13 1.38 2.42
CA PHE A 31 5.88 0.71 1.14
C PHE A 31 5.17 1.67 0.20
N GLU A 32 5.72 1.90 -0.98
CA GLU A 32 5.10 2.71 -2.02
C GLU A 32 4.58 1.86 -3.19
N CYS A 33 3.65 2.42 -3.98
CA CYS A 33 3.23 1.81 -5.23
C CYS A 33 4.26 2.10 -6.34
N GLY A 34 4.99 1.07 -6.77
CA GLY A 34 5.98 1.17 -7.85
C GLY A 34 5.41 1.18 -9.27
N ASN A 35 4.09 1.00 -9.44
CA ASN A 35 3.47 0.98 -10.79
C ASN A 35 3.37 2.40 -11.37
N SER A 36 4.10 2.69 -12.44
CA SER A 36 4.08 4.00 -13.13
C SER A 36 2.76 4.32 -13.83
N GLU A 37 1.95 3.32 -14.14
CA GLU A 37 0.61 3.50 -14.73
C GLU A 37 -0.48 3.74 -13.68
N SER A 38 -0.15 3.61 -12.40
CA SER A 38 -1.09 3.84 -11.30
C SER A 38 -1.24 5.34 -11.02
N GLU A 39 -2.47 5.78 -10.77
CA GLU A 39 -2.76 7.12 -10.21
C GLU A 39 -2.06 7.38 -8.87
N TYR A 40 -1.70 6.31 -8.16
CA TYR A 40 -1.03 6.34 -6.87
C TYR A 40 0.47 5.98 -6.98
N HIS A 41 1.08 6.15 -8.15
CA HIS A 41 2.52 5.93 -8.30
C HIS A 41 3.29 6.76 -7.25
N ARG A 42 4.16 6.11 -6.47
CA ARG A 42 4.90 6.68 -5.32
C ARG A 42 4.06 7.07 -4.09
N CYS A 43 2.77 6.73 -4.04
CA CYS A 43 1.99 6.88 -2.82
C CYS A 43 2.30 5.77 -1.82
N LEU A 44 2.31 6.12 -0.53
CA LEU A 44 2.54 5.19 0.57
C LEU A 44 1.31 4.32 0.83
N LEU A 45 1.50 3.00 0.82
CA LEU A 45 0.48 1.96 0.91
C LEU A 45 0.20 1.47 2.33
N ASN A 46 1.09 1.80 3.27
CA ASN A 46 1.00 1.44 4.68
C ASN A 46 0.92 2.66 5.59
N VAL A 47 0.16 3.67 5.16
CA VAL A 47 -0.24 4.82 5.97
C VAL A 47 -1.76 4.99 5.90
N THR A 48 -2.37 5.54 6.96
CA THR A 48 -3.80 5.88 6.97
C THR A 48 -4.04 7.24 6.30
N ILE A 49 -5.32 7.57 6.05
CA ILE A 49 -5.72 8.89 5.55
C ILE A 49 -5.32 10.03 6.51
N ASN A 50 -5.15 9.72 7.80
CA ASN A 50 -4.68 10.66 8.82
C ASN A 50 -3.15 10.72 8.92
N GLY A 51 -2.42 9.96 8.08
CA GLY A 51 -0.95 9.91 8.09
C GLY A 51 -0.35 8.94 9.12
N GLU A 52 -1.17 8.10 9.77
CA GLU A 52 -0.66 7.15 10.76
C GLU A 52 0.04 5.98 10.07
N LYS A 53 1.22 5.62 10.55
CA LYS A 53 2.05 4.54 10.03
C LYS A 53 1.48 3.17 10.40
N GLN A 54 1.43 2.27 9.43
CA GLN A 54 0.95 0.90 9.59
C GLN A 54 2.06 -0.10 9.30
N SER A 55 2.11 -1.21 10.04
CA SER A 55 3.16 -2.23 9.89
C SER A 55 3.06 -3.03 8.58
N ARG A 56 1.90 -2.99 7.92
CA ARG A 56 1.62 -3.69 6.67
C ARG A 56 0.85 -2.77 5.73
N ILE A 57 0.81 -3.13 4.45
CA ILE A 57 -0.05 -2.46 3.46
C ILE A 57 -1.51 -2.57 3.91
N THR A 58 -2.17 -1.44 4.10
CA THR A 58 -3.53 -1.34 4.67
C THR A 58 -4.57 -0.84 3.69
N TRP A 59 -4.16 -0.33 2.53
CA TRP A 59 -5.09 0.17 1.52
C TRP A 59 -4.62 -0.12 0.10
N SER A 60 -5.57 -0.11 -0.83
CA SER A 60 -5.33 -0.36 -2.24
C SER A 60 -4.91 0.93 -2.94
N GLY A 61 -3.60 1.17 -3.07
CA GLY A 61 -3.08 2.26 -3.90
C GLY A 61 -2.90 1.87 -5.36
N CYS A 62 -3.73 1.02 -5.96
CA CYS A 62 -3.96 0.96 -7.41
C CYS A 62 -5.11 -0.01 -7.74
N LYS A 63 -5.82 0.25 -8.84
CA LYS A 63 -6.73 -0.75 -9.44
C LYS A 63 -5.99 -1.87 -10.17
N PHE A 64 -4.74 -1.61 -10.58
CA PHE A 64 -3.87 -2.50 -11.35
C PHE A 64 -3.17 -3.59 -10.52
N GLY A 65 -3.69 -3.94 -9.34
CA GLY A 65 -3.06 -4.92 -8.45
C GLY A 65 -2.85 -6.27 -9.16
N LYS A 66 -1.60 -6.61 -9.51
CA LYS A 66 -1.20 -7.87 -10.16
C LYS A 66 -0.71 -8.83 -9.10
N ARG A 67 -1.23 -10.07 -9.04
CA ARG A 67 -0.75 -11.08 -8.08
C ARG A 67 0.77 -11.27 -8.20
N ARG A 68 1.44 -11.29 -7.05
CA ARG A 68 2.87 -11.57 -6.90
C ARG A 68 3.17 -13.05 -7.07
#